data_AF-A0A7V3H4Y5-F1
#
_entry.id   AF-A0A7V3H4Y5-F1
#
_cell.length_a   1.000
_cell.length_b   1.000
_cell.length_c   1.000
_cell.angle_alpha   90.00
_cell.angle_beta   90.00
_cell.angle_gamma   90.00
#
_symmetry.space_group_name_H-M   'P 1'
#
loop_
_entity.id
_entity.type
_entity.pdbx_description
1 polymer ?
#
loop_
_entity_poly.entity_id
_entity_poly.type
_entity_poly.pdbx_seq_one_letter_code
_entity_poly.pdbx_strand_id
1 'polypeptide(L)'
;MRRYAVVVAVALAVLLVAGPAMAFQCPKLQKAAGEAIAGAEGAAMKIADAKAKAAAQAMLDLAKELNRASEASHKKGAETKDANLHYRAEAEAKAAKSLADMASRM
;
A
#
# COMPACT_ATOMS: atom_id res chain seq x y z
N MET A 1 -2.03 7.80 20.15
CA MET A 1 -2.96 6.65 20.05
C MET A 1 -4.09 6.86 19.06
N ARG A 2 -4.84 7.98 19.10
CA ARG A 2 -5.99 8.24 18.21
C ARG A 2 -5.64 8.27 16.71
N ARG A 3 -4.47 8.80 16.33
CA ARG A 3 -4.00 8.86 14.93
C ARG A 3 -3.64 7.48 14.36
N TYR A 4 -2.98 6.64 15.15
CA TYR A 4 -2.67 5.25 14.78
C TYR A 4 -3.94 4.40 14.66
N ALA A 5 -4.92 4.60 15.56
CA ALA A 5 -6.21 3.92 15.48
C ALA A 5 -6.98 4.27 14.19
N VAL A 6 -6.90 5.52 13.73
CA VAL A 6 -7.53 5.95 12.46
C VAL A 6 -6.84 5.33 11.26
N VAL A 7 -5.50 5.29 11.23
CA VAL A 7 -4.74 4.66 10.13
C VAL A 7 -5.01 3.16 10.04
N VAL A 8 -5.02 2.48 11.17
CA VAL A 8 -5.34 1.04 11.25
C VAL A 8 -6.80 0.77 10.85
N ALA A 9 -7.74 1.62 11.27
CA ALA A 9 -9.14 1.49 10.90
C ALA A 9 -9.38 1.70 9.39
N VAL A 10 -8.67 2.64 8.77
CA VAL A 10 -8.74 2.86 7.31
C VAL A 10 -8.11 1.69 6.55
N ALA A 11 -6.97 1.17 7.00
CA ALA A 11 -6.35 -0.02 6.42
C ALA A 11 -7.28 -1.25 6.50
N LEU A 12 -7.95 -1.45 7.63
CA LEU A 12 -8.94 -2.52 7.82
C LEU A 12 -10.19 -2.34 6.96
N ALA A 13 -10.68 -1.11 6.76
CA ALA A 13 -11.85 -0.85 5.92
C ALA A 13 -11.56 -1.16 4.44
N VAL A 14 -10.34 -0.92 3.96
CA VAL A 14 -9.93 -1.23 2.58
C VAL A 14 -9.82 -2.74 2.33
N LEU A 15 -9.46 -3.52 3.36
CA LEU A 15 -9.38 -4.98 3.31
C LEU A 15 -10.75 -5.67 3.09
N LEU A 16 -11.85 -5.07 3.54
CA LEU A 16 -13.18 -5.69 3.56
C LEU A 16 -13.94 -5.68 2.23
N VAL A 17 -13.47 -4.97 1.20
CA VAL A 17 -14.21 -4.75 -0.07
C VAL A 17 -13.69 -5.63 -1.23
N ALA A 18 -12.74 -6.54 -1.00
CA ALA A 18 -12.19 -7.40 -2.05
C ALA A 18 -13.01 -8.69 -2.23
N GLY A 19 -13.86 -8.73 -3.27
CA GLY A 19 -14.61 -9.93 -3.68
C GLY A 19 -13.80 -10.93 -4.53
N PRO A 20 -14.34 -12.15 -4.76
CA PRO A 20 -13.61 -13.31 -5.30
C PRO A 20 -13.16 -13.25 -6.77
N ALA A 21 -13.53 -12.20 -7.52
CA ALA A 21 -13.12 -12.02 -8.92
C ALA A 21 -11.72 -11.42 -9.11
N MET A 22 -11.00 -11.12 -8.02
CA MET A 22 -9.81 -10.27 -8.07
C MET A 22 -8.46 -11.01 -8.06
N ALA A 23 -8.41 -12.32 -7.77
CA ALA A 23 -7.15 -13.06 -7.55
C ALA A 23 -6.14 -12.99 -8.73
N PHE A 24 -6.59 -12.69 -9.95
CA PHE A 24 -5.75 -12.46 -11.14
C PHE A 24 -5.12 -11.06 -11.24
N GLN A 25 -5.52 -10.10 -10.40
CA GLN A 25 -5.07 -8.71 -10.46
C GLN A 25 -3.91 -8.40 -9.51
N CYS A 26 -3.53 -9.32 -8.61
CA CYS A 26 -2.44 -9.11 -7.64
C CYS A 26 -1.16 -8.53 -8.28
N PRO A 27 -0.62 -9.09 -9.40
CA PRO A 27 0.61 -8.57 -9.99
C PRO A 27 0.44 -7.16 -10.58
N LYS A 28 -0.73 -6.87 -11.15
CA LYS A 28 -1.06 -5.54 -11.70
C LYS A 28 -1.15 -4.49 -10.60
N LEU A 29 -1.75 -4.85 -9.46
CA LEU A 29 -1.87 -3.97 -8.31
C LEU A 29 -0.51 -3.70 -7.65
N GLN A 30 0.33 -4.72 -7.49
CA GLN A 30 1.70 -4.58 -6.99
C GLN A 30 2.55 -3.67 -7.89
N LYS A 31 2.46 -3.86 -9.21
CA LYS A 31 3.13 -2.97 -10.17
C LYS A 31 2.64 -1.53 -10.05
N ALA A 32 1.32 -1.33 -10.03
CA ALA A 32 0.74 0.02 -9.91
C ALA A 32 1.11 0.69 -8.58
N ALA A 33 1.21 -0.07 -7.49
CA ALA A 33 1.69 0.44 -6.21
C ALA A 33 3.17 0.84 -6.27
N GLY A 34 4.02 0.01 -6.89
CA GLY A 34 5.43 0.34 -7.10
C GLY A 34 5.64 1.60 -7.95
N GLU A 35 4.89 1.75 -9.04
CA GLU A 35 4.93 2.93 -9.90
C GLU A 35 4.48 4.20 -9.14
N ALA A 36 3.41 4.10 -8.34
CA ALA A 36 2.94 5.20 -7.51
C ALA A 36 3.97 5.60 -6.44
N ILE A 37 4.62 4.63 -5.77
CA ILE A 37 5.67 4.88 -4.79
C ILE A 37 6.84 5.65 -5.44
N ALA A 38 7.34 5.16 -6.57
CA ALA A 38 8.45 5.80 -7.27
C ALA A 38 8.11 7.24 -7.72
N GLY A 39 6.89 7.47 -8.22
CA GLY A 39 6.42 8.81 -8.55
C GLY A 39 6.32 9.73 -7.33
N ALA A 40 5.82 9.20 -6.22
CA ALA A 40 5.64 9.95 -4.98
C ALA A 40 6.97 10.27 -4.27
N GLU A 41 8.00 9.43 -4.40
CA GLU A 41 9.36 9.76 -3.93
C GLU A 41 9.90 11.03 -4.62
N GLY A 42 9.73 11.13 -5.93
CA GLY A 42 10.12 12.32 -6.70
C GLY A 42 9.34 13.58 -6.29
N ALA A 43 8.08 13.43 -5.88
CA ALA A 43 7.26 14.53 -5.36
C ALA A 43 7.70 14.94 -3.94
N ALA A 44 7.90 13.97 -3.03
CA ALA A 44 8.29 14.21 -1.65
C ALA A 44 9.63 14.96 -1.53
N MET A 45 10.56 14.74 -2.47
CA MET A 45 11.82 15.49 -2.51
C MET A 45 11.64 16.99 -2.73
N LYS A 46 10.56 17.41 -3.41
CA LYS A 46 10.25 18.80 -3.77
C LYS A 46 9.48 19.55 -2.69
N ILE A 47 9.06 18.88 -1.61
CA ILE A 47 8.37 19.51 -0.49
C ILE A 47 9.38 20.39 0.28
N ALA A 48 9.10 21.69 0.36
CA ALA A 48 9.96 22.66 1.03
C ALA A 48 9.82 22.64 2.56
N ASP A 49 8.62 22.37 3.08
CA ASP A 49 8.37 22.28 4.52
C ASP A 49 8.94 20.97 5.09
N ALA A 50 9.83 21.07 6.07
CA ALA A 50 10.53 19.92 6.64
C ALA A 50 9.59 18.94 7.35
N LYS A 51 8.50 19.41 7.96
CA LYS A 51 7.53 18.55 8.66
C LYS A 51 6.66 17.79 7.66
N ALA A 52 6.18 18.46 6.62
CA ALA A 52 5.42 17.85 5.53
C ALA A 52 6.29 16.84 4.77
N LYS A 53 7.56 17.17 4.50
CA LYS A 53 8.52 16.25 3.89
C LYS A 53 8.75 15.00 4.74
N ALA A 54 8.95 15.16 6.05
CA ALA A 54 9.11 14.03 6.96
C ALA A 54 7.85 13.15 7.03
N ALA A 55 6.66 13.77 7.02
CA ALA A 55 5.39 13.03 6.99
C ALA A 55 5.18 12.28 5.66
N ALA A 56 5.49 12.90 4.52
CA ALA A 56 5.45 12.27 3.21
C ALA A 56 6.43 11.09 3.14
N GLN A 57 7.64 11.25 3.68
CA GLN A 57 8.62 10.16 3.74
C GLN A 57 8.12 8.99 4.61
N ALA A 58 7.53 9.26 5.77
CA ALA A 58 6.97 8.21 6.62
C ALA A 58 5.82 7.45 5.93
N MET A 59 4.99 8.15 5.14
CA MET A 59 3.95 7.51 4.32
C MET A 59 4.57 6.63 3.22
N LEU A 60 5.65 7.08 2.58
CA LEU A 60 6.35 6.32 1.54
C LEU A 60 7.04 5.07 2.10
N ASP A 61 7.61 5.17 3.29
CA ASP A 61 8.25 4.03 3.95
C ASP A 61 7.21 2.95 4.29
N LEU A 62 6.04 3.36 4.81
CA LEU A 62 4.91 2.44 5.04
C LEU A 62 4.35 1.87 3.73
N ALA A 63 4.27 2.68 2.67
CA ALA A 63 3.83 2.21 1.36
C ALA A 63 4.76 1.12 0.81
N LYS A 64 6.08 1.30 0.94
CA LYS A 64 7.08 0.28 0.55
C LYS A 64 6.96 -0.99 1.36
N GLU A 65 6.77 -0.88 2.67
CA GLU A 65 6.55 -2.03 3.55
C GLU A 65 5.32 -2.83 3.12
N LEU A 66 4.20 -2.16 2.88
CA LEU A 66 2.97 -2.79 2.41
C LEU A 66 3.11 -3.40 1.02
N ASN A 67 3.86 -2.77 0.11
CA ASN A 67 4.10 -3.37 -1.21
C ASN A 67 4.92 -4.67 -1.11
N ARG A 68 5.94 -4.71 -0.25
CA ARG A 68 6.71 -5.94 0.04
C ARG A 68 5.85 -7.00 0.74
N ALA A 69 5.01 -6.59 1.69
CA ALA A 69 4.07 -7.48 2.36
C ALA A 69 3.10 -8.11 1.35
N SER A 70 2.62 -7.31 0.39
CA SER A 70 1.78 -7.80 -0.71
C SER A 70 2.46 -8.88 -1.52
N GLU A 71 3.72 -8.66 -1.93
CA GLU A 71 4.51 -9.66 -2.67
C GLU A 71 4.66 -10.96 -1.88
N ALA A 72 4.97 -10.86 -0.58
CA ALA A 72 5.10 -12.00 0.31
C ALA A 72 3.76 -12.76 0.49
N SER A 73 2.67 -12.03 0.72
CA SER A 73 1.31 -12.61 0.83
C SER A 73 0.91 -13.30 -0.47
N HIS A 74 1.18 -12.69 -1.62
CA HIS A 74 0.87 -13.27 -2.93
C HIS A 74 1.66 -14.55 -3.18
N LYS A 75 2.98 -14.53 -2.94
CA LYS A 75 3.84 -15.70 -3.10
C LYS A 75 3.38 -16.84 -2.19
N LYS A 76 3.12 -16.55 -0.92
CA LYS A 76 2.64 -17.54 0.04
C LYS A 76 1.26 -18.09 -0.36
N GLY A 77 0.34 -17.24 -0.81
CA GLY A 77 -0.97 -17.65 -1.33
C GLY A 77 -0.87 -18.60 -2.51
N ALA A 78 0.07 -18.34 -3.45
CA ALA A 78 0.33 -19.21 -4.58
C ALA A 78 0.91 -20.57 -4.15
N GLU A 79 1.83 -20.58 -3.19
CA GLU A 79 2.44 -21.81 -2.64
C GLU A 79 1.42 -22.67 -1.88
N THR A 80 0.59 -22.05 -1.05
CA THR A 80 -0.38 -22.76 -0.19
C THR A 80 -1.75 -22.94 -0.82
N LYS A 81 -1.99 -22.37 -2.01
CA LYS A 81 -3.30 -22.27 -2.67
C LYS A 81 -4.37 -21.66 -1.76
N ASP A 82 -3.98 -20.74 -0.88
CA ASP A 82 -4.88 -20.07 0.06
C ASP A 82 -5.38 -18.74 -0.53
N ALA A 83 -6.66 -18.71 -0.90
CA ALA A 83 -7.30 -17.52 -1.45
C ALA A 83 -7.28 -16.31 -0.49
N ASN A 84 -7.26 -16.53 0.83
CA ASN A 84 -7.22 -15.43 1.80
C ASN A 84 -5.92 -14.62 1.70
N LEU A 85 -4.81 -15.30 1.39
CA LEU A 85 -3.53 -14.64 1.21
C LEU A 85 -3.48 -13.82 -0.08
N HIS A 86 -4.22 -14.23 -1.12
CA HIS A 86 -4.41 -13.41 -2.32
C HIS A 86 -5.19 -12.13 -2.01
N TYR A 87 -6.33 -12.22 -1.30
CA TYR A 87 -7.08 -11.02 -0.90
C TYR A 87 -6.26 -10.07 -0.04
N ARG A 88 -5.46 -10.63 0.89
CA ARG A 88 -4.56 -9.84 1.73
C ARG A 88 -3.50 -9.12 0.89
N ALA A 89 -2.89 -9.83 -0.06
CA ALA A 89 -1.92 -9.24 -0.97
C ALA A 89 -2.50 -8.06 -1.76
N GLU A 90 -3.72 -8.19 -2.28
CA GLU A 90 -4.35 -7.10 -3.02
C GLU A 90 -4.62 -5.88 -2.16
N ALA A 91 -5.11 -6.09 -0.94
CA ALA A 91 -5.40 -5.00 -0.03
C ALA A 91 -4.12 -4.30 0.42
N GLU A 92 -3.04 -5.04 0.67
CA GLU A 92 -1.71 -4.50 0.94
C GLU A 92 -1.21 -3.64 -0.24
N ALA A 93 -1.34 -4.11 -1.48
CA ALA A 93 -0.98 -3.35 -2.67
C ALA A 93 -1.84 -2.08 -2.87
N LYS A 94 -3.16 -2.17 -2.68
CA LYS A 94 -4.07 -1.01 -2.76
C LYS A 94 -3.75 0.02 -1.68
N ALA A 95 -3.45 -0.43 -0.46
CA ALA A 95 -3.04 0.44 0.64
C ALA A 95 -1.70 1.13 0.36
N ALA A 96 -0.72 0.39 -0.16
CA ALA A 96 0.57 0.93 -0.58
C ALA A 96 0.39 2.04 -1.63
N LYS A 97 -0.40 1.78 -2.68
CA LYS A 97 -0.72 2.80 -3.70
C LYS A 97 -1.40 4.03 -3.10
N SER A 98 -2.39 3.84 -2.23
CA SER A 98 -3.11 4.96 -1.60
C SER A 98 -2.18 5.83 -0.75
N LEU A 99 -1.27 5.22 0.01
CA LEU A 99 -0.27 5.94 0.79
C LEU A 99 0.70 6.73 -0.08
N ALA A 100 1.16 6.15 -1.19
CA ALA A 100 1.99 6.87 -2.15
C ALA A 100 1.22 8.04 -2.80
N ASP A 101 -0.03 7.83 -3.20
CA ASP A 101 -0.90 8.88 -3.75
C ASP A 101 -1.10 10.02 -2.73
N MET A 102 -1.28 9.71 -1.44
CA MET A 102 -1.37 10.71 -0.37
C MET A 102 -0.05 11.47 -0.17
N ALA A 103 1.07 10.76 -0.13
CA ALA A 103 2.41 11.35 0.05
C ALA A 103 2.76 12.32 -1.09
N SER A 104 2.34 12.02 -2.33
CA SER A 104 2.58 12.88 -3.50
C SER A 104 1.80 14.19 -3.50
N ARG A 105 0.79 14.32 -2.63
CA ARG A 105 -0.11 15.48 -2.53
C ARG A 105 0.16 16.36 -1.30
N MET A 106 1.18 16.02 -0.51
CA MET A 106 1.62 16.82 0.63
C MET A 106 2.51 17.99 0.18
#